data_AF-A0A962Q8R6-F1
#
_entry.id   AF-A0A962Q8R6-F1
#
_cell.length_a   1.000
_cell.length_b   1.000
_cell.length_c   1.000
_cell.angle_alpha   90.00
_cell.angle_beta   90.00
_cell.angle_gamma   90.00
#
_symmetry.space_group_name_H-M   'P 1'
#
loop_
_entity.id
_entity.type
_entity.pdbx_description
1 polymer ?
#
loop_
_entity_poly.entity_id
_entity_poly.type
_entity_poly.pdbx_seq_one_letter_code
_entity_poly.pdbx_strand_id
1 'polypeptide(L)'
;GGASGVPGTLSNQPPPEPVALNSDGEQEPPVLPSRSSKREVRNFELDKTISHTRETPGAVKKLSVAVVVDYLEKLNDEGEVERVPLSEERLAEITALVKEAVGFNSERGDRVNVVNASFVAPPEFEPMPAPTLLEQEWVWRSGKFLLVGVSILATILIVLRPLLQASPLPAAGTPALAGPGGTIAADGSAMAEDRVTLGYQQNAGLIGSQPAYQQQLNMARSMVEGEPERVAHVVKSWVAADG
;
A
#
# COMPACT_ATOMS: atom_id res chain seq x y z
N GLY A 1 78.19 -41.20 60.66
CA GLY A 1 77.80 -41.02 59.25
C GLY A 1 77.55 -39.54 59.01
N GLY A 2 77.93 -38.93 57.90
CA GLY A 2 78.35 -39.47 56.62
C GLY A 2 77.80 -38.54 55.56
N ALA A 3 78.63 -37.62 55.07
CA ALA A 3 78.39 -36.84 53.85
C ALA A 3 79.75 -36.34 53.36
N SER A 4 80.39 -37.10 52.48
CA SER A 4 81.60 -36.69 51.77
C SER A 4 81.36 -36.95 50.29
N GLY A 5 80.81 -35.94 49.60
CA GLY A 5 80.86 -35.86 48.15
C GLY A 5 82.13 -35.10 47.77
N VAL A 6 82.99 -35.71 46.97
CA VAL A 6 84.23 -35.07 46.48
C VAL A 6 83.87 -34.13 45.33
N PRO A 7 84.19 -32.82 45.41
CA PRO A 7 83.99 -31.88 44.32
C PRO A 7 85.11 -32.04 43.27
N GLY A 8 84.75 -32.07 41.98
CA GLY A 8 85.72 -31.84 40.90
C GLY A 8 85.87 -32.95 39.85
N THR A 9 84.80 -33.60 39.39
CA THR A 9 84.88 -34.38 38.15
C THR A 9 84.48 -33.52 36.95
N LEU A 10 85.46 -33.19 36.09
CA LEU A 10 85.23 -32.62 34.77
C LEU A 10 84.55 -33.69 33.91
N SER A 11 83.23 -33.59 33.76
CA SER A 11 82.35 -34.54 33.06
C SER A 11 82.43 -34.45 31.54
N ASN A 12 83.63 -34.28 30.97
CA ASN A 12 83.75 -34.28 29.51
C ASN A 12 85.09 -34.88 29.07
N GLN A 13 85.17 -36.20 29.16
CA GLN A 13 86.22 -36.96 28.50
C GLN A 13 85.68 -37.37 27.13
N PRO A 14 86.24 -36.88 26.01
CA PRO A 14 85.79 -37.30 24.68
C PRO A 14 86.05 -38.81 24.48
N PRO A 15 85.26 -39.48 23.61
CA PRO A 15 85.47 -40.89 23.31
C PRO A 15 86.87 -41.11 22.72
N PRO A 16 87.57 -42.20 23.05
CA PRO A 16 88.81 -42.54 22.34
C PRO A 16 88.49 -42.82 20.87
N GLU A 17 89.24 -42.19 19.97
CA GLU A 17 89.12 -42.43 18.53
C GLU A 17 89.55 -43.86 18.17
N PRO A 18 88.93 -44.48 17.15
CA PRO A 18 89.33 -45.80 16.69
C PRO A 18 90.73 -45.74 16.06
N VAL A 19 91.67 -46.50 16.64
CA VAL A 19 92.96 -46.78 16.01
C VAL A 19 92.75 -47.61 14.75
N ALA A 20 92.90 -46.99 13.59
CA ALA A 20 93.12 -47.71 12.34
C ALA A 20 94.56 -48.28 12.37
N LEU A 21 94.68 -49.60 12.28
CA LEU A 21 95.95 -50.29 12.17
C LEU A 21 96.46 -50.13 10.73
N ASN A 22 97.28 -49.11 10.48
CA ASN A 22 98.02 -48.97 9.22
C ASN A 22 99.52 -49.00 9.49
N SER A 23 100.16 -49.99 8.89
CA SER A 23 101.60 -50.18 8.82
C SER A 23 102.24 -49.14 7.89
N ASP A 24 103.53 -48.91 8.15
CA ASP A 24 104.52 -48.14 7.38
C ASP A 24 104.58 -46.63 7.65
N GLY A 25 105.81 -46.22 7.98
CA GLY A 25 106.14 -44.94 8.58
C GLY A 25 106.16 -43.78 7.60
N GLU A 26 105.87 -42.61 8.15
CA GLU A 26 106.42 -41.30 7.77
C GLU A 26 106.13 -40.35 8.96
N GLN A 27 107.10 -39.52 9.35
CA GLN A 27 106.97 -38.61 10.50
C GLN A 27 106.11 -37.39 10.11
N GLU A 28 104.88 -37.30 10.61
CA GLU A 28 104.05 -36.09 10.49
C GLU A 28 104.45 -35.01 11.51
N PRO A 29 104.49 -33.71 11.12
CA PRO A 29 104.84 -32.62 12.03
C PRO A 29 103.73 -32.36 13.07
N PRO A 30 104.05 -31.76 14.23
CA PRO A 30 103.11 -31.64 15.33
C PRO A 30 101.93 -30.71 14.97
N VAL A 31 100.72 -31.25 14.97
CA VAL A 31 99.48 -30.47 14.89
C VAL A 31 99.29 -29.63 16.15
N LEU A 32 99.53 -28.33 16.03
CA LEU A 32 99.22 -27.35 17.08
C LEU A 32 97.70 -27.17 17.19
N PRO A 33 97.12 -27.10 18.41
CA PRO A 33 95.68 -26.94 18.58
C PRO A 33 95.25 -25.54 18.09
N SER A 34 94.60 -25.46 16.94
CA SER A 34 94.03 -24.21 16.44
C SER A 34 92.70 -23.92 17.16
N ARG A 35 92.64 -22.82 17.91
CA ARG A 35 91.43 -22.37 18.60
C ARG A 35 90.72 -21.34 17.73
N SER A 36 89.73 -21.79 16.97
CA SER A 36 88.88 -20.93 16.13
C SER A 36 87.65 -20.46 16.93
N SER A 37 87.39 -19.15 16.95
CA SER A 37 86.16 -18.57 17.50
C SER A 37 85.50 -17.67 16.46
N LYS A 38 84.26 -17.98 16.08
CA LYS A 38 83.47 -17.14 15.16
C LYS A 38 82.31 -16.50 15.92
N ARG A 39 82.27 -15.17 15.92
CA ARG A 39 81.16 -14.38 16.47
C ARG A 39 80.44 -13.71 15.31
N GLU A 40 79.16 -14.01 15.15
CA GLU A 40 78.29 -13.43 14.13
C GLU A 40 77.11 -12.76 14.83
N VAL A 41 76.87 -11.48 14.52
CA VAL A 41 75.70 -10.74 14.99
C VAL A 41 74.73 -10.68 13.82
N ARG A 42 73.57 -11.32 13.96
CA ARG A 42 72.49 -11.26 12.97
C ARG A 42 71.37 -10.38 13.50
N ASN A 43 71.06 -9.34 12.73
CA ASN A 43 69.90 -8.51 12.99
C ASN A 43 68.73 -9.06 12.18
N PHE A 44 67.62 -9.33 12.86
CA PHE A 44 66.37 -9.71 12.23
C PHE A 44 65.41 -8.54 12.37
N GLU A 45 64.79 -8.15 11.26
CA GLU A 45 63.66 -7.24 11.31
C GLU A 45 62.40 -8.07 11.61
N LEU A 46 61.56 -7.55 12.51
CA LEU A 46 60.29 -8.18 12.85
C LEU A 46 59.25 -7.78 11.80
N ASP A 47 58.55 -8.78 11.27
CA ASP A 47 57.43 -8.54 10.37
C ASP A 47 56.34 -7.73 11.08
N LYS A 48 55.92 -6.62 10.47
CA LYS A 48 54.87 -5.75 10.98
C LYS A 48 53.60 -5.91 10.15
N THR A 49 52.54 -6.43 10.76
CA THR A 49 51.20 -6.44 10.16
C THR A 49 50.40 -5.25 10.69
N ILE A 50 50.01 -4.33 9.81
CA ILE A 50 49.13 -3.20 10.14
C ILE A 50 47.72 -3.53 9.65
N SER A 51 46.75 -3.61 10.57
CA SER A 51 45.34 -3.73 10.24
C SER A 51 44.64 -2.38 10.37
N HIS A 52 43.86 -2.00 9.37
CA HIS A 52 43.01 -0.81 9.41
C HIS A 52 41.55 -1.25 9.30
N THR A 53 40.79 -1.11 10.39
CA THR A 53 39.36 -1.39 10.40
C THR A 53 38.60 -0.06 10.40
N ARG A 54 37.69 0.11 9.44
CA ARG A 54 36.81 1.27 9.37
C ARG A 54 35.38 0.80 9.64
N GLU A 55 34.87 1.13 10.82
CA GLU A 55 33.49 0.80 11.19
C GLU A 55 32.50 1.66 10.41
N THR A 56 31.50 1.02 9.82
CA THR A 56 30.41 1.72 9.12
C THR A 56 29.38 2.21 10.14
N PRO A 57 28.95 3.49 10.11
CA PRO A 57 27.90 3.99 11.00
C PRO A 57 26.55 3.30 10.71
N GLY A 58 25.72 3.13 11.75
CA GLY A 58 24.40 2.52 11.64
C GLY A 58 24.31 1.07 12.15
N ALA A 59 25.40 0.51 12.67
CA ALA A 59 25.36 -0.81 13.30
C ALA A 59 24.46 -0.80 14.56
N VAL A 60 23.62 -1.83 14.69
CA VAL A 60 22.76 -2.02 15.86
C VAL A 60 23.61 -2.47 17.04
N LYS A 61 23.59 -1.69 18.13
CA LYS A 61 24.32 -2.02 19.37
C LYS A 61 23.54 -2.92 20.32
N LYS A 62 22.21 -2.84 20.31
CA LYS A 62 21.31 -3.59 21.19
C LYS A 62 19.88 -3.51 20.68
N LEU A 63 19.15 -4.62 20.78
CA LEU A 63 17.71 -4.69 20.57
C LEU A 63 16.97 -4.96 21.88
N SER A 64 15.77 -4.40 22.01
CA SER A 64 14.86 -4.66 23.12
C SER A 64 13.45 -4.72 22.58
N VAL A 65 12.86 -5.91 22.61
CA VAL A 65 11.59 -6.23 21.98
C VAL A 65 10.65 -6.76 23.04
N ALA A 66 9.44 -6.20 23.10
CA ALA A 66 8.37 -6.67 23.97
C ALA A 66 7.14 -6.97 23.10
N VAL A 67 6.60 -8.17 23.23
CA VAL A 67 5.43 -8.63 22.48
C VAL A 67 4.36 -9.05 23.47
N VAL A 68 3.15 -8.57 23.28
CA VAL A 68 1.98 -9.02 24.04
C VAL A 68 1.09 -9.79 23.08
N VAL A 69 0.72 -11.01 23.47
CA VAL A 69 -0.16 -11.88 22.71
C VAL A 69 -1.50 -11.98 23.43
N ASP A 70 -2.59 -11.82 22.70
CA ASP A 70 -3.94 -11.92 23.25
C ASP A 70 -4.33 -13.37 23.57
N TYR A 71 -5.43 -13.55 24.28
CA TYR A 71 -6.02 -14.86 24.55
C TYR A 71 -6.70 -15.42 23.31
N LEU A 72 -6.79 -16.75 23.24
CA LEU A 72 -7.51 -17.44 22.18
C LEU A 72 -8.98 -17.52 22.53
N GLU A 73 -9.84 -17.24 21.56
CA GLU A 73 -11.27 -17.47 21.67
C GLU A 73 -11.57 -18.93 21.36
N LYS A 74 -12.19 -19.63 22.30
CA LYS A 74 -12.68 -20.99 22.14
C LYS A 74 -14.15 -21.04 22.48
N LEU A 75 -14.91 -21.82 21.71
CA LEU A 75 -16.29 -22.10 22.04
C LEU A 75 -16.32 -23.16 23.15
N ASN A 76 -17.03 -22.90 24.25
CA ASN A 76 -17.29 -23.91 25.27
C ASN A 76 -18.42 -24.86 24.81
N ASP A 77 -18.68 -25.91 25.60
CA ASP A 77 -19.69 -26.92 25.31
C ASP A 77 -21.13 -26.33 25.31
N GLU A 78 -21.32 -25.18 25.95
CA GLU A 78 -22.57 -24.41 25.98
C GLU A 78 -22.74 -23.43 24.80
N GLY A 79 -21.76 -23.32 23.90
CA GLY A 79 -21.82 -22.41 22.74
C GLY A 79 -21.47 -20.95 23.03
N GLU A 80 -20.90 -20.66 24.20
CA GLU A 80 -20.38 -19.35 24.59
C GLU A 80 -18.89 -19.23 24.22
N VAL A 81 -18.46 -18.01 23.88
CA VAL A 81 -17.06 -17.71 23.56
C VAL A 81 -16.29 -17.48 24.85
N GLU A 82 -15.40 -18.40 25.20
CA GLU A 82 -14.47 -18.29 26.31
C GLU A 82 -13.09 -17.82 25.82
N ARG A 83 -12.47 -16.91 26.57
CA ARG A 83 -11.11 -16.43 26.28
C ARG A 83 -10.10 -17.21 27.12
N VAL A 84 -9.30 -18.04 26.47
CA VAL A 84 -8.37 -18.97 27.10
C VAL A 84 -6.92 -18.50 26.86
N PRO A 85 -6.06 -18.48 27.90
CA PRO A 85 -4.65 -18.17 27.72
C PRO A 85 -3.94 -19.19 26.81
N LEU A 86 -2.86 -18.76 26.17
CA LEU A 86 -2.02 -19.65 25.37
C LEU A 86 -1.27 -20.64 26.27
N SER A 87 -1.03 -21.86 25.75
CA SER A 87 -0.16 -22.82 26.44
C SER A 87 1.29 -22.32 26.49
N GLU A 88 2.04 -22.76 27.51
CA GLU A 88 3.45 -22.39 27.67
C GLU A 88 4.30 -22.84 26.47
N GLU A 89 4.01 -24.01 25.91
CA GLU A 89 4.67 -24.52 24.70
C GLU A 89 4.47 -23.57 23.52
N ARG A 90 3.23 -23.11 23.30
CA ARG A 90 2.93 -22.17 22.21
C ARG A 90 3.61 -20.82 22.42
N LEU A 91 3.68 -20.34 23.67
CA LEU A 91 4.42 -19.12 24.00
C LEU A 91 5.92 -19.27 23.77
N ALA A 92 6.49 -20.44 24.04
CA ALA A 92 7.89 -20.74 23.77
C ALA A 92 8.18 -20.75 22.25
N GLU A 93 7.31 -21.36 21.45
CA GLU A 93 7.39 -21.33 19.98
C GLU A 93 7.33 -19.90 19.44
N ILE A 94 6.36 -19.10 19.89
CA ILE A 94 6.24 -17.69 19.48
C ILE A 94 7.49 -16.92 19.88
N THR A 95 8.02 -17.15 21.08
CA THR A 95 9.25 -16.48 21.54
C THR A 95 10.45 -16.86 20.67
N ALA A 96 10.57 -18.12 20.25
CA ALA A 96 11.62 -18.57 19.34
C ALA A 96 11.49 -17.89 17.97
N LEU A 97 10.29 -17.88 17.39
CA LEU A 97 10.02 -17.22 16.10
C LEU A 97 10.31 -15.72 16.14
N VAL A 98 9.92 -15.04 17.22
CA VAL A 98 10.22 -13.61 17.39
C VAL A 98 11.74 -13.38 17.47
N LYS A 99 12.47 -14.21 18.22
CA LYS A 99 13.94 -14.14 18.31
C LYS A 99 14.61 -14.31 16.95
N GLU A 100 14.16 -15.27 16.15
CA GLU A 100 14.68 -15.50 14.80
C GLU A 100 14.36 -14.33 13.87
N ALA A 101 13.11 -13.86 13.87
CA ALA A 101 12.65 -12.78 13.00
C ALA A 101 13.39 -11.46 13.24
N VAL A 102 13.76 -11.15 14.48
CA VAL A 102 14.50 -9.91 14.83
C VAL A 102 16.01 -10.07 14.78
N GLY A 103 16.53 -11.27 14.51
CA GLY A 103 17.96 -11.56 14.53
C GLY A 103 18.57 -11.40 15.93
N PHE A 104 17.90 -11.95 16.95
CA PHE A 104 18.32 -11.90 18.34
C PHE A 104 19.78 -12.36 18.51
N ASN A 105 20.57 -11.54 19.18
CA ASN A 105 21.96 -11.84 19.51
C ASN A 105 22.21 -11.62 21.01
N SER A 106 22.56 -12.69 21.73
CA SER A 106 22.87 -12.66 23.15
C SER A 106 24.17 -11.91 23.47
N GLU A 107 25.18 -12.01 22.62
CA GLU A 107 26.47 -11.31 22.76
C GLU A 107 26.33 -9.79 22.56
N ARG A 108 25.42 -9.37 21.68
CA ARG A 108 25.01 -7.97 21.51
C ARG A 108 24.23 -7.44 22.72
N GLY A 109 23.75 -8.32 23.60
CA GLY A 109 22.97 -7.96 24.79
C GLY A 109 21.50 -7.69 24.49
N ASP A 110 20.95 -8.31 23.44
CA ASP A 110 19.55 -8.18 23.08
C ASP A 110 18.63 -8.80 24.12
N ARG A 111 17.38 -8.31 24.15
CA ARG A 111 16.31 -8.86 25.00
C ARG A 111 15.02 -8.97 24.21
N VAL A 112 14.37 -10.12 24.34
CA VAL A 112 13.02 -10.38 23.80
C VAL A 112 12.17 -10.90 24.94
N ASN A 113 11.04 -10.26 25.20
CA ASN A 113 10.06 -10.72 26.17
C ASN A 113 8.69 -10.86 25.50
N VAL A 114 8.05 -12.01 25.67
CA VAL A 114 6.72 -12.29 25.15
C VAL A 114 5.82 -12.61 26.33
N VAL A 115 4.70 -11.90 26.45
CA VAL A 115 3.74 -12.09 27.53
C VAL A 115 2.34 -12.34 26.96
N ASN A 116 1.57 -13.19 27.63
CA ASN A 116 0.18 -13.44 27.28
C ASN A 116 -0.73 -12.65 28.20
N ALA A 117 -1.59 -11.81 27.64
CA ALA A 117 -2.53 -10.98 28.39
C ALA A 117 -3.81 -10.80 27.60
N SER A 118 -4.95 -10.83 28.30
CA SER A 118 -6.26 -10.58 27.71
C SER A 118 -6.39 -9.11 27.31
N PHE A 119 -6.68 -8.84 26.04
CA PHE A 119 -6.93 -7.50 25.56
C PHE A 119 -8.34 -7.04 25.92
N VAL A 120 -8.51 -5.74 26.12
CA VAL A 120 -9.83 -5.15 26.28
C VAL A 120 -10.47 -5.08 24.89
N ALA A 121 -11.59 -5.78 24.70
CA ALA A 121 -12.38 -5.64 23.49
C ALA A 121 -12.82 -4.17 23.36
N PRO A 122 -12.59 -3.51 22.20
CA PRO A 122 -13.18 -2.21 21.95
C PRO A 122 -14.70 -2.31 22.14
N PRO A 123 -15.37 -1.27 22.68
CA PRO A 123 -16.81 -1.27 22.72
C PRO A 123 -17.33 -1.49 21.29
N GLU A 124 -18.28 -2.41 21.14
CA GLU A 124 -18.94 -2.60 19.85
C GLU A 124 -19.42 -1.23 19.38
N PHE A 125 -19.00 -0.82 18.20
CA PHE A 125 -19.53 0.39 17.60
C PHE A 125 -21.03 0.16 17.46
N GLU A 126 -21.82 0.93 18.21
CA GLU A 126 -23.27 0.91 18.04
C GLU A 126 -23.54 1.11 16.54
N PRO A 127 -24.34 0.22 15.91
CA PRO A 127 -24.66 0.39 14.51
C PRO A 127 -25.23 1.79 14.34
N MET A 128 -24.67 2.54 13.39
CA MET A 128 -25.16 3.89 13.10
C MET A 128 -26.69 3.83 12.99
N PRO A 129 -27.41 4.74 13.69
CA PRO A 129 -28.86 4.70 13.68
C PRO A 129 -29.33 4.69 12.22
N ALA A 130 -30.25 3.77 11.91
CA ALA A 130 -30.79 3.68 10.56
C ALA A 130 -31.32 5.06 10.14
N PRO A 131 -31.06 5.50 8.90
CA PRO A 131 -31.49 6.81 8.44
C PRO A 131 -32.99 6.96 8.62
N THR A 132 -33.40 8.07 9.22
CA THR A 132 -34.79 8.41 9.44
C THR A 132 -35.55 8.40 8.12
N LEU A 133 -36.87 8.18 8.13
CA LEU A 133 -37.66 8.10 6.89
C LEU A 133 -37.45 9.33 5.97
N LEU A 134 -37.20 10.52 6.53
CA LEU A 134 -36.94 11.75 5.78
C LEU A 134 -35.53 11.83 5.16
N GLU A 135 -34.57 11.06 5.68
CA GLU A 135 -33.21 10.96 5.12
C GLU A 135 -33.14 9.94 3.97
N GLN A 136 -34.22 9.17 3.75
CA GLN A 136 -34.28 8.21 2.67
C GLN A 136 -34.67 8.90 1.35
N GLU A 137 -33.78 8.83 0.36
CA GLU A 137 -33.93 9.46 -0.97
C GLU A 137 -35.26 9.14 -1.66
N TRP A 138 -35.80 7.93 -1.44
CA TRP A 138 -37.07 7.52 -2.04
C TRP A 138 -38.26 8.35 -1.53
N VAL A 139 -38.22 8.87 -0.30
CA VAL A 139 -39.30 9.68 0.28
C VAL A 139 -39.42 11.01 -0.45
N TRP A 140 -38.30 11.70 -0.67
CA TRP A 140 -38.27 12.94 -1.45
C TRP A 140 -38.68 12.72 -2.90
N ARG A 141 -38.20 11.63 -3.51
CA ARG A 141 -38.58 11.23 -4.86
C ARG A 141 -40.09 11.00 -4.98
N SER A 142 -40.68 10.22 -4.07
CA SER A 142 -42.12 9.97 -4.03
C SER A 142 -42.93 11.23 -3.73
N GLY A 143 -42.45 12.08 -2.81
CA GLY A 143 -43.08 13.37 -2.50
C GLY A 143 -43.14 14.29 -3.72
N LYS A 144 -42.10 14.32 -4.55
CA LYS A 144 -42.09 15.09 -5.81
C LYS A 144 -43.15 14.57 -6.79
N PHE A 145 -43.27 13.26 -6.96
CA PHE A 145 -44.31 12.68 -7.82
C PHE A 145 -45.73 12.94 -7.28
N LEU A 146 -45.91 12.87 -5.95
CA LEU A 146 -47.17 13.21 -5.30
C LEU A 146 -47.54 14.67 -5.54
N LEU A 147 -46.59 15.60 -5.42
CA LEU A 147 -46.80 17.02 -5.69
C LEU A 147 -47.23 17.26 -7.15
N VAL A 148 -46.58 16.59 -8.12
CA VAL A 148 -46.98 16.65 -9.53
C VAL A 148 -48.39 16.09 -9.75
N GLY A 149 -48.74 14.98 -9.11
CA GLY A 149 -50.10 14.42 -9.18
C GLY A 149 -51.14 15.39 -8.62
N VAL A 150 -50.87 15.99 -7.47
CA VAL A 150 -51.74 16.99 -6.84
C VAL A 150 -51.87 18.25 -7.71
N SER A 151 -50.80 18.72 -8.34
CA SER A 151 -50.86 19.91 -9.19
C SER A 151 -51.67 19.68 -10.47
N ILE A 152 -51.57 18.50 -11.09
CA ILE A 152 -52.42 18.10 -12.22
C ILE A 152 -53.88 18.04 -11.77
N LEU A 153 -54.17 17.39 -10.65
CA LEU A 153 -55.53 17.28 -10.12
C LEU A 153 -56.12 18.66 -9.79
N ALA A 154 -55.33 19.54 -9.17
CA ALA A 154 -55.73 20.91 -8.87
C ALA A 154 -56.02 21.69 -10.16
N THR A 155 -55.20 21.53 -11.20
CA THR A 155 -55.43 22.16 -12.52
C THR A 155 -56.73 21.69 -13.16
N ILE A 156 -57.04 20.38 -13.09
CA ILE A 156 -58.31 19.85 -13.59
C ILE A 156 -59.49 20.45 -12.83
N LEU A 157 -59.42 20.52 -11.50
CA LEU A 157 -60.52 21.01 -10.68
C LEU A 157 -60.72 22.53 -10.77
N ILE A 158 -59.63 23.30 -10.85
CA ILE A 158 -59.65 24.76 -10.82
C ILE A 158 -59.81 25.35 -12.22
N VAL A 159 -59.21 24.76 -13.26
CA VAL A 159 -59.21 25.33 -14.61
C VAL A 159 -60.14 24.56 -15.54
N LEU A 160 -60.00 23.23 -15.63
CA LEU A 160 -60.73 22.44 -16.62
C LEU A 160 -62.22 22.29 -16.27
N ARG A 161 -62.54 22.03 -15.00
CA ARG A 161 -63.93 21.87 -14.51
C ARG A 161 -64.80 23.11 -14.75
N PRO A 162 -64.38 24.35 -14.40
CA PRO A 162 -65.22 25.52 -14.69
C PRO A 162 -65.32 25.82 -16.19
N LEU A 163 -64.30 25.53 -17.02
CA LEU A 163 -64.40 25.69 -18.47
C LEU A 163 -65.43 24.73 -19.11
N LEU A 164 -65.50 23.48 -18.63
CA LEU A 164 -66.51 22.52 -19.07
C LEU A 164 -67.92 22.89 -18.59
N GLN A 165 -68.04 23.52 -17.42
CA GLN A 165 -69.32 23.99 -16.89
C GLN A 165 -69.76 25.35 -17.48
N ALA A 166 -68.81 26.15 -17.95
CA ALA A 166 -69.07 27.44 -18.60
C ALA A 166 -69.33 27.32 -20.11
N SER A 167 -69.12 26.14 -20.71
CA SER A 167 -69.51 25.85 -22.09
C SER A 167 -70.89 25.17 -22.10
N PRO A 168 -71.96 25.84 -22.55
CA PRO A 168 -73.23 25.16 -22.77
C PRO A 168 -73.07 24.25 -23.99
N LEU A 169 -72.74 22.98 -23.76
CA LEU A 169 -73.08 21.93 -24.71
C LEU A 169 -74.61 22.04 -24.93
N PRO A 170 -75.09 22.21 -26.18
CA PRO A 170 -76.52 22.23 -26.41
C PRO A 170 -77.06 20.89 -25.91
N ALA A 171 -78.09 20.98 -25.06
CA ALA A 171 -78.79 19.82 -24.54
C ALA A 171 -79.06 18.86 -25.70
N ALA A 172 -78.68 17.60 -25.53
CA ALA A 172 -79.13 16.53 -26.40
C ALA A 172 -80.65 16.48 -26.30
N GLY A 173 -81.32 17.24 -27.17
CA GLY A 173 -82.75 17.18 -27.37
C GLY A 173 -83.06 15.82 -27.96
N THR A 174 -83.77 15.00 -27.20
CA THR A 174 -84.63 13.96 -27.75
C THR A 174 -85.63 14.59 -28.72
N PRO A 175 -85.79 14.06 -29.95
CA PRO A 175 -87.07 14.11 -30.63
C PRO A 175 -87.66 12.71 -30.74
N ALA A 176 -88.90 12.63 -30.32
CA ALA A 176 -89.80 11.51 -30.56
C ALA A 176 -90.22 11.47 -32.04
N LEU A 177 -90.39 10.24 -32.54
CA LEU A 177 -91.30 9.73 -33.57
C LEU A 177 -91.54 10.50 -34.90
N ALA A 178 -91.40 9.70 -35.98
CA ALA A 178 -92.27 9.56 -37.17
C ALA A 178 -91.81 10.16 -38.52
N GLY A 179 -91.84 9.30 -39.55
CA GLY A 179 -92.04 9.68 -40.96
C GLY A 179 -90.87 9.40 -41.91
N PRO A 180 -91.02 8.55 -42.95
CA PRO A 180 -89.93 8.16 -43.84
C PRO A 180 -89.85 9.05 -45.09
N GLY A 181 -88.62 9.27 -45.58
CA GLY A 181 -88.37 9.73 -46.95
C GLY A 181 -87.47 10.96 -47.05
N GLY A 182 -86.41 10.87 -47.85
CA GLY A 182 -85.66 12.04 -48.31
C GLY A 182 -84.14 11.89 -48.33
N THR A 183 -83.66 11.31 -49.42
CA THR A 183 -82.32 11.36 -50.05
C THR A 183 -81.31 12.45 -49.62
N ILE A 184 -80.09 11.99 -49.33
CA ILE A 184 -78.73 12.34 -49.86
C ILE A 184 -78.47 13.78 -50.36
N ALA A 185 -77.31 14.33 -49.94
CA ALA A 185 -76.40 15.31 -50.60
C ALA A 185 -76.07 16.48 -49.64
N ALA A 186 -74.90 17.12 -49.61
CA ALA A 186 -73.61 17.06 -50.29
C ALA A 186 -72.71 18.03 -49.45
N ASP A 187 -71.46 17.67 -49.16
CA ASP A 187 -70.25 18.16 -49.85
C ASP A 187 -69.76 19.58 -49.47
N GLY A 188 -68.44 19.70 -49.44
CA GLY A 188 -67.69 20.94 -49.69
C GLY A 188 -67.44 21.83 -48.48
N SER A 189 -66.32 21.67 -47.75
CA SER A 189 -65.00 22.23 -48.08
C SER A 189 -64.92 23.77 -48.00
N ALA A 190 -64.08 24.27 -47.10
CA ALA A 190 -63.36 25.53 -47.26
C ALA A 190 -62.18 25.57 -46.28
N MET A 191 -60.99 25.25 -46.79
CA MET A 191 -59.74 25.73 -46.23
C MET A 191 -59.55 27.19 -46.59
N ALA A 192 -59.01 27.97 -45.67
CA ALA A 192 -58.25 29.16 -45.99
C ALA A 192 -57.05 29.20 -45.04
N GLU A 193 -55.87 28.93 -45.60
CA GLU A 193 -54.57 29.04 -44.96
C GLU A 193 -54.23 30.52 -44.72
N ASP A 194 -53.61 30.82 -43.59
CA ASP A 194 -52.73 31.98 -43.47
C ASP A 194 -51.36 31.49 -43.00
N ARG A 195 -50.38 31.64 -43.88
CA ARG A 195 -48.98 31.24 -43.69
C ARG A 195 -48.14 32.50 -43.59
N VAL A 196 -47.45 32.66 -42.46
CA VAL A 196 -46.21 33.44 -42.40
C VAL A 196 -45.14 32.56 -41.74
N THR A 197 -44.10 32.28 -42.50
CA THR A 197 -42.91 31.53 -42.09
C THR A 197 -41.77 32.49 -41.81
N LEU A 198 -41.04 32.29 -40.71
CA LEU A 198 -39.68 32.81 -40.50
C LEU A 198 -38.96 31.95 -39.44
N GLY A 199 -38.01 31.14 -39.92
CA GLY A 199 -36.78 30.78 -39.20
C GLY A 199 -36.82 29.65 -38.17
N TYR A 200 -37.05 28.40 -38.58
CA TYR A 200 -36.69 27.24 -37.76
C TYR A 200 -35.27 26.75 -38.08
N GLN A 201 -34.34 27.01 -37.16
CA GLN A 201 -33.26 26.08 -36.87
C GLN A 201 -33.14 25.93 -35.36
N GLN A 202 -33.91 24.99 -34.81
CA GLN A 202 -33.58 24.40 -33.53
C GLN A 202 -33.97 22.92 -33.54
N ASN A 203 -32.96 22.13 -33.86
CA ASN A 203 -32.92 20.70 -33.67
C ASN A 203 -32.82 20.46 -32.15
N ALA A 204 -33.93 20.27 -31.46
CA ALA A 204 -33.94 19.71 -30.10
C ALA A 204 -33.94 18.18 -30.22
N GLY A 205 -32.77 17.65 -30.55
CA GLY A 205 -32.51 16.23 -30.75
C GLY A 205 -32.47 15.46 -29.43
N LEU A 206 -33.18 14.34 -29.44
CA LEU A 206 -33.01 13.21 -28.55
C LEU A 206 -31.61 12.58 -28.75
N ILE A 207 -30.98 12.19 -27.64
CA ILE A 207 -30.08 11.04 -27.45
C ILE A 207 -29.17 10.69 -28.66
N GLY A 208 -27.91 11.12 -28.59
CA GLY A 208 -26.85 10.67 -29.50
C GLY A 208 -25.55 11.44 -29.27
N SER A 209 -24.57 10.78 -28.69
CA SER A 209 -23.20 11.25 -28.45
C SER A 209 -22.52 11.85 -29.69
N GLN A 210 -21.70 12.90 -29.46
CA GLN A 210 -20.70 13.55 -30.33
C GLN A 210 -21.14 14.80 -31.13
N PRO A 211 -21.18 15.98 -30.48
CA PRO A 211 -20.63 17.20 -31.11
C PRO A 211 -19.70 18.06 -30.21
N ALA A 212 -19.55 17.69 -28.93
CA ALA A 212 -18.84 18.54 -27.96
C ALA A 212 -17.33 18.69 -28.22
N TYR A 213 -16.67 17.64 -28.70
CA TYR A 213 -15.22 17.67 -28.95
C TYR A 213 -14.84 18.58 -30.13
N GLN A 214 -15.61 18.55 -31.22
CA GLN A 214 -15.36 19.44 -32.36
C GLN A 214 -15.64 20.91 -32.02
N GLN A 215 -16.63 21.17 -31.16
CA GLN A 215 -16.92 22.52 -30.67
C GLN A 215 -15.80 23.05 -29.77
N GLN A 216 -15.21 22.19 -28.93
CA GLN A 216 -14.03 22.53 -28.12
C GLN A 216 -12.79 22.78 -28.98
N LEU A 217 -12.57 22.01 -30.05
CA LEU A 217 -11.45 22.24 -30.98
C LEU A 217 -11.58 23.56 -31.73
N ASN A 218 -12.78 23.93 -32.16
CA ASN A 218 -13.01 25.20 -32.84
C ASN A 218 -12.88 26.40 -31.89
N MET A 219 -13.31 26.25 -30.63
CA MET A 219 -13.13 27.28 -29.60
C MET A 219 -11.67 27.43 -29.18
N ALA A 220 -10.92 26.33 -29.09
CA ALA A 220 -9.49 26.37 -28.81
C ALA A 220 -8.71 27.03 -29.96
N ARG A 221 -9.06 26.74 -31.22
CA ARG A 221 -8.43 27.40 -32.39
C ARG A 221 -8.67 28.91 -32.41
N SER A 222 -9.88 29.37 -32.11
CA SER A 222 -10.17 30.82 -32.10
C SER A 222 -9.52 31.57 -30.94
N MET A 223 -9.29 30.92 -29.79
CA MET A 223 -8.52 31.52 -28.67
C MET A 223 -7.04 31.64 -28.98
N VAL A 224 -6.46 30.69 -29.73
CA VAL A 224 -5.06 30.72 -30.17
C VAL A 224 -4.83 31.83 -31.20
N GLU A 225 -5.80 32.08 -32.08
CA GLU A 225 -5.73 33.17 -33.06
C GLU A 225 -5.91 34.56 -32.42
N GLY A 226 -6.69 34.66 -31.33
CA GLY A 226 -6.95 35.94 -30.65
C GLY A 226 -5.87 36.37 -29.66
N GLU A 227 -5.22 35.44 -28.95
CA GLU A 227 -4.31 35.76 -27.84
C GLU A 227 -3.06 34.86 -27.80
N PRO A 228 -2.18 34.94 -28.82
CA PRO A 228 -1.00 34.07 -28.92
C PRO A 228 -0.03 34.22 -27.73
N GLU A 229 0.03 35.40 -27.10
CA GLU A 229 0.94 35.66 -25.98
C GLU A 229 0.55 34.90 -24.68
N ARG A 230 -0.75 34.67 -24.44
CA ARG A 230 -1.18 33.92 -23.24
C ARG A 230 -0.85 32.43 -23.36
N VAL A 231 -0.97 31.87 -24.57
CA VAL A 231 -0.65 30.46 -24.84
C VAL A 231 0.85 30.21 -24.69
N ALA A 232 1.70 31.14 -25.17
CA ALA A 232 3.14 31.08 -24.96
C ALA A 232 3.53 31.06 -23.48
N HIS A 233 2.79 31.80 -22.62
CA HIS A 233 3.04 31.82 -21.19
C HIS A 233 2.74 30.48 -20.49
N VAL A 234 1.71 29.76 -20.94
CA VAL A 234 1.36 28.44 -20.38
C VAL A 234 2.38 27.38 -20.81
N VAL A 235 2.77 27.36 -22.08
CA VAL A 235 3.84 26.44 -22.55
C VAL A 235 5.16 26.73 -21.86
N LYS A 236 5.52 28.00 -21.67
CA LYS A 236 6.69 28.40 -20.89
C LYS A 236 6.60 27.92 -19.43
N SER A 237 5.42 27.95 -18.82
CA SER A 237 5.24 27.46 -17.44
C SER A 237 5.39 25.95 -17.30
N TRP A 238 5.02 25.17 -18.32
CA TRP A 238 5.21 23.73 -18.31
C TRP A 238 6.65 23.32 -18.60
N VAL A 239 7.32 23.99 -19.53
CA VAL A 239 8.75 23.78 -19.80
C VAL A 239 9.62 24.15 -18.59
N ALA A 240 9.22 25.15 -17.81
CA ALA A 240 9.91 25.53 -16.58
C ALA A 240 9.59 24.60 -15.38
N ALA A 241 8.55 23.77 -15.46
CA ALA A 241 8.20 22.81 -14.41
C ALA A 241 8.84 21.42 -14.64
N ASP A 242 9.21 21.09 -15.88
CA ASP A 242 9.84 19.84 -16.29
C ASP A 242 11.37 19.94 -16.50
N GLY A 243 12.02 21.00 -16.00
CA GLY A 243 13.48 21.19 -15.99
C GLY A 243 14.00 21.46 -14.57
#